data_AF-A0A936ZNJ0-F1
#
_entry.id   AF-A0A936ZNJ0-F1
#
_cell.length_a   1.000
_cell.length_b   1.000
_cell.length_c   1.000
_cell.angle_alpha   90.00
_cell.angle_beta   90.00
_cell.angle_gamma   90.00
#
_symmetry.space_group_name_H-M   'P 1'
#
loop_
_entity.id
_entity.type
_entity.pdbx_description
1 polymer ?
#
loop_
_entity_poly.entity_id
_entity_poly.type
_entity_poly.pdbx_seq_one_letter_code
_entity_poly.pdbx_strand_id
1 'polypeptide(L)'
;MTSHREDSVSLKGASDPAAASALHRLPFAVNEHNQLVGIREVERGLRCNCHCPGCGAKLVAKQGDRNAWHFAHYEADACLAGYESALHLAIKSIVETDRALLVPSCGVIKLPYSDRIVQRDHNNAVNLHGWAYVPESAETVASSCYDSMVAYGFADIPGKLVQFDSVTVEQNEGDIRPDLIGVVGGRRLYIEVAVTHFVDSDKLSKIRRKGAPTVEIVIAPDKDLDLGRLRRLVLENSGCTRWLYNPKAEQQAEACYKARLPIIEEERLRKAEEQARFDEEFEQRRKAVERKKRNYERYFKPTHELIFAGLQTSQRTKIYLRMCPSYISLHVFPYEHELATLVTALAHDVGGDFNKSSKRWEFVTGGDMLLALARSLLASRRTTLRQAKAANPSELQGLIDQLSSLHL
;
A
#
# COMPACT_ATOMS: atom_id res chain seq x y z
N MET A 1 -16.57 -15.55 -11.31
CA MET A 1 -17.30 -15.24 -10.07
C MET A 1 -16.38 -15.50 -8.89
N THR A 2 -15.67 -14.46 -8.45
CA THR A 2 -15.01 -14.37 -7.14
C THR A 2 -14.81 -12.88 -6.89
N SER A 3 -15.80 -12.26 -6.27
CA SER A 3 -15.78 -10.86 -5.86
C SER A 3 -14.90 -10.73 -4.62
N HIS A 4 -13.70 -10.19 -4.76
CA HIS A 4 -12.93 -9.74 -3.61
C HIS A 4 -13.53 -8.42 -3.14
N ARG A 5 -14.11 -8.46 -1.93
CA ARG A 5 -14.62 -7.29 -1.22
C ARG A 5 -13.45 -6.37 -0.88
N GLU A 6 -13.57 -5.11 -1.31
CA GLU A 6 -12.79 -4.00 -0.79
C GLU A 6 -13.23 -3.75 0.65
N ASP A 7 -12.42 -4.18 1.63
CA ASP A 7 -12.62 -3.82 3.03
C ASP A 7 -12.07 -2.41 3.26
N SER A 8 -12.96 -1.42 3.09
CA SER A 8 -12.76 -0.04 3.51
C SER A 8 -12.71 0.03 5.05
N VAL A 9 -11.51 -0.03 5.63
CA VAL A 9 -11.33 0.19 7.08
C VAL A 9 -11.38 1.70 7.35
N SER A 10 -12.57 2.18 7.70
CA SER A 10 -12.78 3.48 8.32
C SER A 10 -12.00 3.56 9.64
N LEU A 11 -11.02 4.47 9.70
CA LEU A 11 -10.35 4.82 10.94
C LEU A 11 -11.32 5.60 11.83
N LYS A 12 -12.00 4.88 12.72
CA LYS A 12 -12.55 5.49 13.94
C LYS A 12 -11.36 6.02 14.75
N GLY A 13 -11.19 7.34 14.71
CA GLY A 13 -10.45 8.05 15.75
C GLY A 13 -11.10 7.78 17.11
N ALA A 14 -10.25 7.68 18.13
CA ALA A 14 -10.56 7.86 19.54
C ALA A 14 -12.00 7.53 19.98
N SER A 15 -12.21 6.28 20.40
CA SER A 15 -13.32 5.96 21.31
C SER A 15 -12.84 5.03 22.42
N ASP A 16 -11.75 5.44 23.08
CA ASP A 16 -11.42 4.90 24.39
C ASP A 16 -12.02 5.85 25.45
N PRO A 17 -13.09 5.45 26.18
CA PRO A 17 -13.75 6.29 27.16
C PRO A 17 -12.83 6.72 28.32
N ALA A 18 -11.71 6.02 28.54
CA ALA A 18 -10.72 6.39 29.55
C ALA A 18 -9.88 7.63 29.14
N ALA A 19 -9.64 7.82 27.83
CA ALA A 19 -8.90 8.97 27.30
C ALA A 19 -9.76 10.25 27.27
N ALA A 20 -11.04 10.12 26.93
CA ALA A 20 -12.01 11.23 26.97
C ALA A 20 -12.26 11.75 28.42
N SER A 21 -12.17 10.86 29.42
CA SER A 21 -12.28 11.22 30.84
C SER A 21 -11.07 12.03 31.36
N ALA A 22 -9.89 11.87 30.74
CA ALA A 22 -8.67 12.57 31.16
C ALA A 22 -8.61 14.05 30.72
N LEU A 23 -9.24 14.39 29.60
CA LEU A 23 -9.26 15.75 29.03
C LEU A 23 -10.00 16.80 29.88
N HIS A 24 -10.76 16.38 30.88
CA HIS A 24 -11.49 17.26 31.79
C HIS A 24 -10.71 17.67 33.04
N ARG A 25 -9.51 17.10 33.26
CA ARG A 25 -8.65 17.38 34.43
C ARG A 25 -7.48 18.23 34.00
N LEU A 26 -7.40 19.45 34.52
CA LEU A 26 -6.36 20.39 34.12
C LEU A 26 -5.15 20.29 35.09
N PRO A 27 -3.92 20.13 34.58
CA PRO A 27 -2.71 20.13 35.42
C PRO A 27 -2.27 21.55 35.83
N PHE A 28 -2.61 22.54 35.00
CA PHE A 28 -2.25 23.95 35.18
C PHE A 28 -3.48 24.85 35.08
N ALA A 29 -3.39 26.01 35.70
CA ALA A 29 -4.42 27.04 35.68
C ALA A 29 -3.80 28.44 35.66
N VAL A 30 -4.64 29.46 35.47
CA VAL A 30 -4.23 30.86 35.55
C VAL A 30 -4.77 31.46 36.84
N ASN A 31 -3.93 32.10 37.65
CA ASN A 31 -4.34 32.75 38.89
C ASN A 31 -4.93 34.16 38.64
N GLU A 32 -5.36 34.84 39.70
CA GLU A 32 -5.90 36.21 39.66
C GLU A 32 -4.92 37.27 39.13
N HIS A 33 -3.62 36.99 39.12
CA HIS A 33 -2.57 37.84 38.58
C HIS A 33 -2.24 37.52 37.10
N ASN A 34 -3.06 36.69 36.46
CA ASN A 34 -2.86 36.21 35.09
C ASN A 34 -1.54 35.42 34.91
N GLN A 35 -1.07 34.78 35.99
CA GLN A 35 0.12 33.93 35.98
C GLN A 35 -0.28 32.46 35.94
N LEU A 36 0.48 31.68 35.18
CA LEU A 36 0.32 30.24 35.14
C LEU A 36 0.82 29.62 36.46
N VAL A 37 -0.01 28.76 37.05
CA VAL A 37 0.31 28.05 38.30
C VAL A 37 0.01 26.56 38.17
N GLY A 38 0.83 25.74 38.82
CA GLY A 38 0.62 24.31 38.94
C GLY A 38 -0.28 23.95 40.11
N ILE A 39 -0.93 22.77 40.05
CA ILE A 39 -1.81 22.29 41.12
C ILE A 39 -1.11 22.14 42.48
N ARG A 40 0.22 22.02 42.50
CA ARG A 40 1.03 21.92 43.73
C ARG A 40 1.34 23.28 44.39
N GLU A 41 1.12 24.37 43.67
CA GLU A 41 1.52 25.73 44.09
C GLU A 41 0.34 26.54 44.66
N VAL A 42 -0.85 25.95 44.67
CA VAL A 42 -2.10 26.63 45.03
C VAL A 42 -2.74 26.05 46.28
N GLU A 43 -3.54 26.88 46.97
CA GLU A 43 -4.38 26.43 48.06
C GLU A 43 -5.48 25.47 47.59
N ARG A 44 -5.86 24.52 48.45
CA ARG A 44 -6.90 23.53 48.16
C ARG A 44 -8.27 24.18 47.95
N GLY A 45 -9.05 23.62 47.03
CA GLY A 45 -10.45 24.00 46.82
C GLY A 45 -10.59 25.30 46.05
N LEU A 46 -11.61 26.11 46.39
CA LEU A 46 -11.90 27.38 45.71
C LEU A 46 -10.99 28.53 46.12
N ARG A 47 -10.19 28.32 47.17
CA ARG A 47 -9.20 29.29 47.64
C ARG A 47 -7.99 29.40 46.70
N CYS A 48 -7.89 28.53 45.69
CA CYS A 48 -6.88 28.66 44.65
C CYS A 48 -7.05 29.94 43.80
N ASN A 49 -8.25 30.55 43.76
CA ASN A 49 -8.57 31.71 42.93
C ASN A 49 -8.08 31.57 41.47
N CYS A 50 -8.24 30.36 40.93
CA CYS A 50 -7.76 30.01 39.60
C CYS A 50 -8.89 30.00 38.56
N HIS A 51 -8.51 30.26 37.32
CA HIS A 51 -9.37 30.30 36.15
C HIS A 51 -8.86 29.37 35.05
N CYS A 52 -9.80 28.82 34.28
CA CYS A 52 -9.50 27.97 33.14
C CYS A 52 -8.90 28.81 32.00
N PRO A 53 -7.72 28.44 31.46
CA PRO A 53 -7.13 29.17 30.34
C PRO A 53 -7.94 29.05 29.03
N GLY A 54 -8.77 28.01 28.90
CA GLY A 54 -9.58 27.81 27.70
C GLY A 54 -10.90 28.61 27.70
N CYS A 55 -11.67 28.53 28.79
CA CYS A 55 -13.01 29.14 28.85
C CYS A 55 -13.14 30.30 29.86
N GLY A 56 -12.10 30.57 30.66
CA GLY A 56 -12.11 31.60 31.71
C GLY A 56 -12.91 31.25 32.97
N ALA A 57 -13.64 30.13 32.98
CA ALA A 57 -14.46 29.73 34.13
C ALA A 57 -13.63 29.48 35.39
N LYS A 58 -14.24 29.69 36.56
CA LYS A 58 -13.62 29.46 37.86
C LYS A 58 -13.27 27.97 38.04
N LEU A 59 -12.10 27.72 38.59
CA LEU A 59 -11.61 26.37 38.87
C LEU A 59 -11.61 26.09 40.39
N VAL A 60 -11.69 24.80 40.72
CA VAL A 60 -11.51 24.25 42.06
C VAL A 60 -10.28 23.34 42.06
N ALA A 61 -9.34 23.59 42.97
CA ALA A 61 -8.15 22.74 43.14
C ALA A 61 -8.50 21.46 43.91
N LYS A 62 -8.49 20.31 43.22
CA LYS A 62 -8.75 18.99 43.81
C LYS A 62 -7.43 18.31 44.17
N GLN A 63 -6.99 18.55 45.40
CA GLN A 63 -5.83 17.90 46.02
C GLN A 63 -6.35 16.85 47.01
N GLY A 64 -5.88 15.61 46.95
CA GLY A 64 -6.28 14.55 47.88
C GLY A 64 -5.51 13.25 47.67
N ASP A 65 -5.75 12.26 48.53
CA ASP A 65 -4.87 11.07 48.60
C ASP A 65 -5.28 9.94 47.64
N ARG A 66 -6.50 9.99 47.10
CA ARG A 66 -7.07 8.91 46.26
C ARG A 66 -6.91 9.13 44.75
N ASN A 67 -6.77 10.38 44.31
CA ASN A 67 -6.74 10.74 42.90
C ASN A 67 -5.58 11.70 42.65
N ALA A 68 -4.99 11.63 41.45
CA ALA A 68 -4.03 12.61 40.97
C ALA A 68 -4.58 14.03 41.13
N TRP A 69 -3.75 14.94 41.62
CA TRP A 69 -4.15 16.31 41.89
C TRP A 69 -4.42 17.02 40.57
N HIS A 70 -5.55 17.71 40.47
CA HIS A 70 -5.93 18.43 39.26
C HIS A 70 -6.85 19.61 39.58
N PHE A 71 -6.98 20.52 38.63
CA PHE A 71 -8.04 21.51 38.60
C PHE A 71 -9.28 20.95 37.90
N ALA A 72 -10.45 21.28 38.44
CA ALA A 72 -11.74 20.99 37.84
C ALA A 72 -12.57 22.27 37.73
N HIS A 73 -13.50 22.33 36.77
CA HIS A 73 -14.42 23.45 36.65
C HIS A 73 -15.37 23.49 37.85
N TYR A 74 -15.59 24.70 38.39
CA TYR A 74 -16.56 24.93 39.46
C TYR A 74 -17.85 25.52 38.89
N GLU A 75 -18.98 24.87 39.14
CA GLU A 75 -20.31 25.29 38.65
C GLU A 75 -20.36 25.58 37.14
N ALA A 76 -19.49 24.91 36.37
CA ALA A 76 -19.41 25.01 34.93
C ALA A 76 -19.09 23.64 34.33
N ASP A 77 -19.56 23.41 33.11
CA ASP A 77 -19.22 22.20 32.38
C ASP A 77 -17.73 22.17 32.04
N ALA A 78 -17.17 20.96 32.02
CA ALA A 78 -15.79 20.78 31.63
C ALA A 78 -15.60 21.15 30.16
N CYS A 79 -14.69 22.07 29.87
CA CYS A 79 -14.42 22.49 28.49
C CYS A 79 -13.34 21.62 27.83
N LEU A 80 -13.52 21.33 26.55
CA LEU A 80 -12.58 20.54 25.73
C LEU A 80 -11.26 21.28 25.51
N ALA A 81 -11.30 22.61 25.38
CA ALA A 81 -10.13 23.44 25.10
C ALA A 81 -9.25 23.71 26.33
N GLY A 82 -9.72 23.42 27.55
CA GLY A 82 -9.05 23.81 28.79
C GLY A 82 -7.70 23.12 28.99
N TYR A 83 -7.65 21.81 28.74
CA TYR A 83 -6.41 21.03 28.88
C TYR A 83 -5.34 21.45 27.85
N GLU A 84 -5.74 21.58 26.59
CA GLU A 84 -4.86 22.02 25.50
C GLU A 84 -4.30 23.42 25.77
N SER A 85 -5.16 24.37 26.10
CA SER A 85 -4.75 25.76 26.41
C SER A 85 -3.80 25.80 27.60
N ALA A 86 -4.05 25.01 28.64
CA ALA A 86 -3.19 24.93 29.82
C ALA A 86 -1.78 24.41 29.47
N LEU A 87 -1.68 23.38 28.63
CA LEU A 87 -0.38 22.85 28.19
C LEU A 87 0.35 23.83 27.27
N HIS A 88 -0.33 24.46 26.32
CA HIS A 88 0.29 25.47 25.45
C HIS A 88 0.91 26.60 26.27
N LEU A 89 0.15 27.17 27.21
CA LEU A 89 0.65 28.25 28.08
C LEU A 89 1.83 27.79 28.95
N ALA A 90 1.77 26.58 29.48
CA ALA A 90 2.86 26.02 30.30
C ALA A 90 4.16 25.84 29.52
N ILE A 91 4.08 25.25 28.34
CA ILE A 91 5.25 25.02 27.49
C ILE A 91 5.81 26.35 27.00
N LYS A 92 4.94 27.28 26.56
CA LYS A 92 5.35 28.63 26.15
C LYS A 92 6.11 29.35 27.26
N SER A 93 5.56 29.35 28.47
CA SER A 93 6.18 29.98 29.64
C SER A 93 7.54 29.37 29.99
N ILE A 94 7.66 28.03 29.96
CA ILE A 94 8.94 27.33 30.24
C ILE A 94 10.00 27.74 29.22
N VAL A 95 9.70 27.63 27.92
CA VAL A 95 10.69 27.94 26.87
C VAL A 95 11.06 29.42 26.86
N GLU A 96 10.10 30.32 27.10
CA GLU A 96 10.34 31.75 27.21
C GLU A 96 11.21 32.13 28.41
N THR A 97 10.96 31.51 29.57
CA THR A 97 11.67 31.80 30.83
C THR A 97 13.08 31.23 30.81
N ASP A 98 13.23 29.94 30.50
CA ASP A 98 14.52 29.26 30.51
C ASP A 98 15.37 29.60 29.27
N ARG A 99 14.73 30.10 28.20
CA ARG A 99 15.36 30.38 26.90
C ARG A 99 16.18 29.21 26.39
N ALA A 100 15.70 28.01 26.64
CA ALA A 100 16.38 26.79 26.25
C ALA A 100 15.38 25.76 25.71
N LEU A 101 15.85 24.91 24.79
CA LEU A 101 15.10 23.76 24.31
C LEU A 101 16.07 22.66 23.89
N LEU A 102 15.85 21.43 24.34
CA LEU A 102 16.58 20.27 23.86
C LEU A 102 15.97 19.83 22.53
N VAL A 103 16.62 20.18 21.41
CA VAL A 103 16.19 19.68 20.10
C VAL A 103 16.65 18.23 19.91
N PRO A 104 15.80 17.34 19.38
CA PRO A 104 16.10 15.93 19.25
C PRO A 104 17.15 15.69 18.16
N SER A 105 17.80 14.53 18.21
CA SER A 105 18.47 14.01 17.03
C SER A 105 17.43 13.71 15.94
N CYS A 106 17.87 13.74 14.69
CA CYS A 106 17.07 13.18 13.60
C CYS A 106 17.95 12.62 12.50
N GLY A 107 17.53 11.49 11.97
CA GLY A 107 17.87 11.07 10.63
C GLY A 107 16.88 11.68 9.63
N VAL A 108 17.38 12.19 8.50
CA VAL A 108 16.57 12.64 7.37
C VAL A 108 16.91 11.81 6.15
N ILE A 109 15.88 11.29 5.49
CA ILE A 109 16.00 10.43 4.31
C ILE A 109 15.34 11.14 3.12
N LYS A 110 16.08 11.33 2.04
CA LYS A 110 15.57 11.80 0.75
C LYS A 110 15.04 10.62 -0.05
N LEU A 111 13.75 10.63 -0.35
CA LEU A 111 13.08 9.61 -1.15
C LEU A 111 13.11 9.99 -2.64
N PRO A 112 13.36 9.03 -3.55
CA PRO A 112 13.34 9.28 -4.99
C PRO A 112 11.92 9.49 -5.54
N TYR A 113 10.87 9.03 -4.83
CA TYR A 113 9.47 9.16 -5.22
C TYR A 113 8.63 9.66 -4.04
N SER A 114 7.69 10.58 -4.30
CA SER A 114 6.81 11.15 -3.28
C SER A 114 5.77 10.17 -2.73
N ASP A 115 5.46 9.10 -3.46
CA ASP A 115 4.16 8.41 -3.31
C ASP A 115 4.21 7.06 -2.54
N ARG A 116 5.38 6.60 -2.11
CA ARG A 116 5.51 5.36 -1.32
C ARG A 116 6.33 5.57 -0.04
N ILE A 117 5.67 6.13 0.97
CA ILE A 117 5.78 5.60 2.33
C ILE A 117 4.36 5.41 2.84
N VAL A 118 4.03 4.14 3.07
CA VAL A 118 2.84 3.70 3.79
C VAL A 118 3.00 4.18 5.23
N GLN A 119 2.06 5.01 5.69
CA GLN A 119 2.02 5.45 7.07
C GLN A 119 1.71 4.29 8.04
N ARG A 120 2.15 4.52 9.29
CA ARG A 120 1.68 3.96 10.57
C ARG A 120 2.31 2.65 11.03
N ASP A 121 3.33 2.83 11.86
CA ASP A 121 3.28 2.39 13.26
C ASP A 121 4.14 3.35 14.08
N HIS A 122 3.55 4.03 15.07
CA HIS A 122 4.07 4.65 16.31
C HIS A 122 5.50 5.24 16.41
N ASN A 123 6.28 5.31 15.33
CA ASN A 123 7.68 5.70 15.27
C ASN A 123 7.88 6.72 14.15
N ASN A 124 7.38 7.95 14.37
CA ASN A 124 7.85 9.25 13.85
C ASN A 124 8.19 9.47 12.36
N ALA A 125 8.10 8.50 11.46
CA ALA A 125 8.40 8.66 10.04
C ALA A 125 7.22 9.29 9.29
N VAL A 126 7.28 10.61 9.09
CA VAL A 126 6.32 11.35 8.27
C VAL A 126 6.93 11.56 6.89
N ASN A 127 6.29 11.05 5.83
CA ASN A 127 6.63 11.40 4.45
C ASN A 127 6.05 12.79 4.14
N LEU A 128 6.94 13.76 4.01
CA LEU A 128 6.62 15.16 3.78
C LEU A 128 7.25 15.58 2.46
N HIS A 129 6.59 15.27 1.34
CA HIS A 129 7.05 15.67 0.00
C HIS A 129 8.39 15.04 -0.43
N GLY A 130 8.56 13.73 -0.20
CA GLY A 130 9.79 13.02 -0.57
C GLY A 130 10.92 13.14 0.45
N TRP A 131 10.56 13.50 1.69
CA TRP A 131 11.44 13.55 2.86
C TRP A 131 10.84 12.68 3.96
N ALA A 132 11.66 11.88 4.63
CA ALA A 132 11.27 11.16 5.84
C ALA A 132 12.19 11.54 7.00
N TYR A 133 11.60 11.88 8.15
CA TYR A 133 12.31 12.13 9.40
C TYR A 133 12.22 10.89 10.28
N VAL A 134 13.34 10.41 10.79
CA VAL A 134 13.39 9.25 11.68
C VAL A 134 14.09 9.63 13.00
N PRO A 135 13.64 9.09 14.14
CA PRO A 135 14.24 9.40 15.44
C PRO A 135 15.62 8.74 15.60
N GLU A 136 15.84 7.61 14.92
CA GLU A 136 17.11 6.89 14.85
C GLU A 136 18.00 7.43 13.72
N SER A 137 19.18 6.82 13.52
CA SER A 137 20.03 7.16 12.38
C SER A 137 19.34 6.81 11.06
N ALA A 138 19.29 7.79 10.14
CA ALA A 138 18.80 7.61 8.79
C ALA A 138 19.62 6.57 8.01
N GLU A 139 20.91 6.42 8.30
CA GLU A 139 21.75 5.38 7.68
C GLU A 139 21.30 3.97 8.07
N THR A 140 21.01 3.76 9.35
CA THR A 140 20.52 2.47 9.87
C THR A 140 19.15 2.12 9.30
N VAL A 141 18.24 3.09 9.25
CA VAL A 141 16.90 2.89 8.67
C VAL A 141 17.00 2.63 7.17
N ALA A 142 17.81 3.42 6.44
CA ALA A 142 18.01 3.22 5.00
C ALA A 142 18.63 1.85 4.68
N SER A 143 19.48 1.32 5.56
CA SER A 143 20.11 0.00 5.39
C SER A 143 19.18 -1.17 5.74
N SER A 144 18.18 -0.97 6.59
CA SER A 144 17.25 -2.02 7.04
C SER A 144 15.93 -2.05 6.27
N CYS A 145 15.48 -0.92 5.72
CA CYS A 145 14.27 -0.85 4.90
C CYS A 145 14.52 -1.40 3.48
N TYR A 146 14.36 -2.72 3.34
CA TYR A 146 14.01 -3.50 2.14
C TYR A 146 14.58 -3.09 0.77
N ASP A 147 15.32 -4.06 0.23
CA ASP A 147 15.84 -4.17 -1.13
C ASP A 147 16.89 -3.11 -1.49
N SER A 148 18.07 -3.63 -1.82
CA SER A 148 19.29 -2.96 -2.31
C SER A 148 19.12 -1.89 -3.42
N MET A 149 17.89 -1.57 -3.83
CA MET A 149 17.54 -0.66 -4.92
C MET A 149 17.02 0.72 -4.53
N VAL A 150 16.67 0.97 -3.26
CA VAL A 150 16.23 2.32 -2.90
C VAL A 150 17.37 3.07 -2.24
N ALA A 151 18.24 3.59 -3.09
CA ALA A 151 19.30 4.48 -2.71
C ALA A 151 18.71 5.82 -2.29
N TYR A 152 18.57 5.97 -0.98
CA TYR A 152 18.19 7.21 -0.36
C TYR A 152 19.43 8.07 -0.09
N GLY A 153 19.28 9.38 -0.24
CA GLY A 153 20.19 10.31 0.42
C GLY A 153 19.84 10.38 1.91
N PHE A 154 20.83 10.49 2.78
CA PHE A 154 20.58 10.56 4.21
C PHE A 154 21.44 11.61 4.90
N ALA A 155 20.96 12.09 6.05
CA ALA A 155 21.69 12.98 6.94
C ALA A 155 21.29 12.71 8.39
N ASP A 156 22.28 12.58 9.26
CA ASP A 156 22.06 12.46 10.70
C ASP A 156 22.46 13.76 11.39
N ILE A 157 21.53 14.35 12.13
CA ILE A 157 21.75 15.52 12.97
C ILE A 157 21.69 15.09 14.43
N PRO A 158 22.75 15.32 15.23
CA PRO A 158 22.72 15.02 16.64
C PRO A 158 21.78 15.97 17.39
N GLY A 159 21.14 15.46 18.45
CA GLY A 159 20.38 16.29 19.36
C GLY A 159 21.27 17.30 20.08
N LYS A 160 20.71 18.44 20.44
CA LYS A 160 21.47 19.53 21.05
C LYS A 160 20.59 20.36 21.97
N LEU A 161 21.11 20.69 23.15
CA LEU A 161 20.51 21.76 23.96
C LEU A 161 20.79 23.10 23.29
N VAL A 162 19.73 23.76 22.84
CA VAL A 162 19.79 25.08 22.21
C VAL A 162 19.51 26.13 23.27
N GLN A 163 20.46 27.03 23.50
CA GLN A 163 20.26 28.24 24.29
C GLN A 163 19.92 29.40 23.36
N PHE A 164 18.79 30.06 23.60
CA PHE A 164 18.28 31.18 22.81
C PHE A 164 18.78 32.52 23.35
N ASP A 165 19.16 33.41 22.44
CA ASP A 165 19.43 34.82 22.73
C ASP A 165 18.12 35.51 23.15
N SER A 166 17.03 35.19 22.46
CA SER A 166 15.68 35.65 22.74
C SER A 166 14.64 34.62 22.33
N VAL A 167 13.50 34.61 23.03
CA VAL A 167 12.30 33.85 22.67
C VAL A 167 11.13 34.81 22.59
N THR A 168 10.30 34.69 21.56
CA THR A 168 9.05 35.46 21.42
C THR A 168 7.87 34.51 21.26
N VAL A 169 6.80 34.78 22.00
CA VAL A 169 5.57 33.97 22.01
C VAL A 169 4.56 34.52 21.00
N GLU A 170 4.00 33.63 20.18
CA GLU A 170 2.92 33.90 19.23
C GLU A 170 3.11 35.14 18.34
N GLN A 171 4.33 35.40 17.89
CA GLN A 171 4.65 36.50 16.97
C GLN A 171 4.32 36.11 15.52
N ASN A 172 3.70 37.03 14.77
CA ASN A 172 3.41 36.84 13.34
C ASN A 172 4.69 36.94 12.49
N GLU A 173 4.87 35.99 11.58
CA GLU A 173 5.97 35.91 10.63
C GLU A 173 5.44 35.88 9.18
N GLY A 174 4.74 36.95 8.79
CA GLY A 174 4.03 37.05 7.51
C GLY A 174 2.72 36.26 7.54
N ASP A 175 2.66 35.15 6.78
CA ASP A 175 1.45 34.32 6.60
C ASP A 175 1.36 33.12 7.58
N ILE A 176 2.25 33.10 8.57
CA ILE A 176 2.31 32.10 9.65
C ILE A 176 2.46 32.78 11.01
N ARG A 177 1.99 32.09 12.05
CA ARG A 177 2.18 32.46 13.45
C ARG A 177 2.64 31.20 14.20
N PRO A 178 3.95 31.01 14.39
CA PRO A 178 4.48 29.97 15.26
C PRO A 178 4.07 30.21 16.71
N ASP A 179 3.93 29.14 17.49
CA ASP A 179 3.66 29.27 18.93
C ASP A 179 4.80 29.99 19.66
N LEU A 180 6.04 29.62 19.34
CA LEU A 180 7.25 30.33 19.79
C LEU A 180 8.25 30.50 18.65
N ILE A 181 9.04 31.56 18.74
CA ILE A 181 10.22 31.78 17.89
C ILE A 181 11.42 31.97 18.80
N GLY A 182 12.35 31.01 18.75
CA GLY A 182 13.65 31.12 19.40
C GLY A 182 14.68 31.69 18.44
N VAL A 183 15.52 32.62 18.90
CA VAL A 183 16.60 33.22 18.10
C VAL A 183 17.97 32.82 18.67
N VAL A 184 18.87 32.35 17.82
CA VAL A 184 20.28 32.05 18.16
C VAL A 184 21.20 32.56 17.07
N GLY A 185 22.11 33.47 17.38
CA GLY A 185 23.08 34.01 16.42
C GLY A 185 22.40 34.60 15.18
N GLY A 186 21.26 35.28 15.36
CA GLY A 186 20.45 35.85 14.29
C GLY A 186 19.60 34.85 13.48
N ARG A 187 19.66 33.56 13.79
CA ARG A 187 18.85 32.52 13.13
C ARG A 187 17.62 32.19 13.96
N ARG A 188 16.51 31.94 13.30
CA ARG A 188 15.22 31.64 13.93
C ARG A 188 14.97 30.13 13.95
N LEU A 189 14.42 29.63 15.04
CA LEU A 189 13.83 28.29 15.19
C LEU A 189 12.36 28.49 15.53
N TYR A 190 11.46 27.96 14.71
CA TYR A 190 10.05 27.90 15.05
C TYR A 190 9.77 26.69 15.91
N ILE A 191 8.94 26.89 16.93
CA ILE A 191 8.55 25.83 17.86
C ILE A 191 7.03 25.86 17.90
N GLU A 192 6.43 24.73 17.52
CA GLU A 192 5.00 24.48 17.55
C GLU A 192 4.70 23.61 18.76
N VAL A 193 3.61 23.90 19.46
CA VAL A 193 3.13 23.04 20.53
C VAL A 193 1.93 22.28 19.99
N ALA A 194 1.89 20.96 20.19
CA ALA A 194 0.80 20.12 19.75
C ALA A 194 0.32 19.25 20.91
N VAL A 195 -0.99 19.26 21.15
CA VAL A 195 -1.65 18.41 22.14
C VAL A 195 -2.63 17.47 21.44
N THR A 196 -3.66 18.05 20.83
CA THR A 196 -4.72 17.34 20.09
C THR A 196 -4.68 17.67 18.60
N HIS A 197 -4.16 18.84 18.24
CA HIS A 197 -3.99 19.30 16.87
C HIS A 197 -2.50 19.35 16.52
N PHE A 198 -2.14 18.69 15.42
CA PHE A 198 -0.78 18.70 14.87
C PHE A 198 -0.69 19.67 13.72
N VAL A 199 0.53 20.11 13.40
CA VAL A 199 0.79 20.93 12.21
C VAL A 199 0.34 20.20 10.95
N ASP A 200 -0.57 20.82 10.20
CA ASP A 200 -1.08 20.31 8.94
C ASP A 200 -0.12 20.56 7.75
N SER A 201 -0.46 20.00 6.58
CA SER A 201 0.36 20.13 5.37
C SER A 201 0.45 21.56 4.84
N ASP A 202 -0.58 22.38 5.05
CA ASP A 202 -0.62 23.76 4.56
C ASP A 202 0.31 24.67 5.38
N LYS A 203 0.24 24.57 6.71
CA LYS A 203 1.14 25.27 7.64
C LYS A 203 2.58 24.80 7.44
N LEU A 204 2.81 23.50 7.30
CA LEU A 204 4.15 22.97 7.02
C LEU A 204 4.71 23.48 5.68
N SER A 205 3.88 23.57 4.64
CA SER A 205 4.29 24.12 3.35
C SER A 205 4.72 25.59 3.47
N LYS A 206 4.00 26.39 4.28
CA LYS A 206 4.37 27.77 4.58
C LYS A 206 5.70 27.86 5.34
N ILE A 207 5.87 27.02 6.37
CA ILE A 207 7.11 26.90 7.15
C ILE A 207 8.31 26.61 6.22
N ARG A 208 8.17 25.63 5.33
CA ARG A 208 9.22 25.26 4.36
C ARG A 208 9.57 26.42 3.43
N ARG A 209 8.58 27.16 2.93
CA ARG A 209 8.83 28.35 2.08
C ARG A 209 9.60 29.45 2.82
N LYS A 210 9.41 29.58 4.14
CA LYS A 210 10.16 30.53 4.96
C LYS A 210 11.60 30.07 5.22
N GLY A 211 11.89 28.78 5.07
CA GLY A 211 13.23 28.22 5.27
C GLY A 211 13.68 28.16 6.74
N ALA A 212 12.78 28.42 7.70
CA ALA A 212 13.11 28.41 9.11
C ALA A 212 13.02 26.98 9.69
N PRO A 213 14.08 26.48 10.35
CA PRO A 213 14.00 25.19 11.06
C PRO A 213 12.81 25.20 12.02
N THR A 214 12.09 24.09 12.10
CA THR A 214 10.88 23.98 12.91
C THR A 214 10.81 22.65 13.64
N VAL A 215 10.52 22.70 14.94
CA VAL A 215 10.23 21.55 15.78
C VAL A 215 8.80 21.64 16.31
N GLU A 216 8.24 20.49 16.67
CA GLU A 216 6.95 20.37 17.34
C GLU A 216 7.14 19.67 18.68
N ILE A 217 6.65 20.28 19.75
CA ILE A 217 6.61 19.70 21.09
C ILE A 217 5.26 19.00 21.24
N VAL A 218 5.30 17.68 21.40
CA VAL A 218 4.15 16.80 21.57
C VAL A 218 4.20 16.21 22.97
N ILE A 219 3.27 16.63 23.83
CA ILE A 219 3.15 16.07 25.18
C ILE A 219 2.10 14.95 25.17
N ALA A 220 2.53 13.74 25.48
CA ALA A 220 1.60 12.62 25.69
C ALA A 220 0.72 12.88 26.93
N PRO A 221 -0.57 12.46 26.92
CA PRO A 221 -1.44 12.61 28.07
C PRO A 221 -0.84 11.96 29.33
N ASP A 222 -0.64 12.78 30.36
CA ASP A 222 -0.05 12.37 31.63
C ASP A 222 -0.91 12.89 32.79
N LYS A 223 -1.41 11.97 33.61
CA LYS A 223 -2.32 12.27 34.73
C LYS A 223 -1.60 12.87 35.93
N ASP A 224 -0.30 12.64 36.04
CA ASP A 224 0.55 13.10 37.16
C ASP A 224 1.49 14.23 36.71
N LEU A 225 1.13 14.92 35.62
CA LEU A 225 1.92 16.02 35.09
C LEU A 225 1.86 17.24 36.02
N ASP A 226 3.02 17.66 36.49
CA ASP A 226 3.22 18.94 37.17
C ASP A 226 4.27 19.81 36.44
N LEU A 227 4.46 21.05 36.90
CA LEU A 227 5.36 22.01 36.23
C LEU A 227 6.80 21.51 36.23
N GLY A 228 7.25 20.88 37.31
CA GLY A 228 8.60 20.32 37.41
C GLY A 228 8.82 19.18 36.41
N ARG A 229 7.84 18.29 36.28
CA ARG A 229 7.88 17.19 35.30
C ARG A 229 7.80 17.71 33.87
N LEU A 230 6.90 18.66 33.59
CA LEU A 230 6.80 19.27 32.26
C LEU A 230 8.10 19.99 31.87
N ARG A 231 8.71 20.74 32.79
CA ARG A 231 10.00 21.41 32.56
C ARG A 231 11.11 20.42 32.22
N ARG A 232 11.22 19.30 32.95
CA ARG A 232 12.18 18.23 32.61
C ARG A 232 11.88 17.60 31.26
N LEU A 233 10.62 17.36 30.93
CA LEU A 233 10.25 16.85 29.61
C LEU A 233 10.70 17.81 28.50
N VAL A 234 10.42 19.10 28.62
CA VAL A 234 10.75 20.08 27.56
C VAL A 234 12.26 20.37 27.47
N LEU A 235 12.97 20.46 28.61
CA LEU A 235 14.36 20.93 28.64
C LEU A 235 15.41 19.82 28.69
N GLU A 236 15.07 18.64 29.21
CA GLU A 236 16.03 17.56 29.49
C GLU A 236 15.74 16.29 28.68
N ASN A 237 14.53 16.12 28.13
CA ASN A 237 14.13 14.92 27.41
C ASN A 237 13.65 15.25 25.99
N SER A 238 14.40 14.83 24.98
CA SER A 238 14.02 15.10 23.59
C SER A 238 12.84 14.24 23.09
N GLY A 239 12.36 13.26 23.87
CA GLY A 239 11.31 12.32 23.46
C GLY A 239 9.94 12.96 23.20
N CYS A 240 9.69 14.16 23.75
CA CYS A 240 8.48 14.92 23.46
C CYS A 240 8.67 15.99 22.37
N THR A 241 9.83 16.06 21.72
CA THR A 241 10.10 17.04 20.67
C THR A 241 10.44 16.31 19.38
N ARG A 242 9.91 16.76 18.25
CA ARG A 242 10.22 16.19 16.92
C ARG A 242 10.50 17.27 15.90
N TRP A 243 11.33 16.97 14.92
CA TRP A 243 11.56 17.86 13.78
C TRP A 243 10.38 17.80 12.81
N LEU A 244 9.84 18.97 12.45
CA LEU A 244 8.92 19.10 11.31
C LEU A 244 9.66 19.49 10.04
N TYR A 245 10.71 20.29 10.19
CA TYR A 245 11.56 20.73 9.10
C TYR A 245 12.94 21.14 9.60
N ASN A 246 13.98 20.61 8.96
CA ASN A 246 15.38 20.94 9.21
C ASN A 246 16.08 21.20 7.87
N PRO A 247 16.26 22.48 7.46
CA PRO A 247 16.79 22.83 6.16
C PRO A 247 18.21 22.28 5.94
N LYS A 248 19.04 22.27 7.00
CA LYS A 248 20.41 21.76 6.91
C LYS A 248 20.42 20.25 6.68
N ALA A 249 19.58 19.51 7.40
CA ALA A 249 19.48 18.07 7.26
C ALA A 249 18.98 17.67 5.87
N GLU A 250 17.92 18.33 5.37
CA GLU A 250 17.42 18.10 4.01
C GLU A 250 18.48 18.43 2.96
N GLN A 251 19.20 19.55 3.09
CA GLN A 251 20.28 19.89 2.18
C GLN A 251 21.39 18.83 2.15
N GLN A 252 21.78 18.31 3.33
CA GLN A 252 22.79 17.26 3.43
C GLN A 252 22.30 15.94 2.82
N ALA A 253 21.05 15.56 3.08
CA ALA A 253 20.45 14.36 2.50
C ALA A 253 20.28 14.50 0.98
N GLU A 254 19.92 15.66 0.46
CA GLU A 254 19.87 15.94 -0.99
C GLU A 254 21.26 15.80 -1.62
N ALA A 255 22.29 16.35 -0.99
CA ALA A 255 23.66 16.25 -1.48
C ALA A 255 24.14 14.79 -1.50
N CYS A 256 23.83 14.02 -0.45
CA CYS A 256 24.07 12.58 -0.38
C CYS A 256 23.34 11.85 -1.52
N TYR A 257 22.07 12.17 -1.77
CA TYR A 257 21.28 11.60 -2.85
C TYR A 257 21.91 11.88 -4.22
N LYS A 258 22.24 13.16 -4.49
CA LYS A 258 22.87 13.59 -5.75
C LYS A 258 24.21 12.93 -6.02
N ALA A 259 25.03 12.75 -4.97
CA ALA A 259 26.31 12.05 -5.10
C ALA A 259 26.14 10.57 -5.47
N ARG A 260 25.01 9.96 -5.10
CA ARG A 260 24.70 8.55 -5.41
C ARG A 260 23.96 8.38 -6.73
N LEU A 261 23.30 9.42 -7.26
CA LEU A 261 22.49 9.36 -8.49
C LEU A 261 23.12 8.56 -9.64
N PRO A 262 24.39 8.75 -10.03
CA PRO A 262 24.97 7.99 -11.14
C PRO A 262 24.99 6.46 -10.90
N ILE A 263 25.31 6.04 -9.68
CA ILE A 263 25.35 4.62 -9.29
C ILE A 263 23.92 4.04 -9.34
N ILE A 264 22.93 4.84 -8.95
CA ILE A 264 21.51 4.45 -8.97
C ILE A 264 21.02 4.27 -10.39
N GLU A 265 21.35 5.19 -11.28
CA GLU A 265 20.96 5.15 -12.69
C GLU A 265 21.61 3.97 -13.42
N GLU A 266 22.90 3.71 -13.17
CA GLU A 266 23.63 2.57 -13.72
C GLU A 266 23.01 1.24 -13.28
N GLU A 267 22.74 1.07 -11.99
CA GLU A 267 22.12 -0.15 -11.45
C GLU A 267 20.70 -0.37 -12.01
N ARG A 268 19.92 0.70 -12.16
CA ARG A 268 18.59 0.64 -12.79
C ARG A 268 18.67 0.22 -14.24
N LEU A 269 19.61 0.79 -15.00
CA LEU A 269 19.81 0.42 -16.39
C LEU A 269 20.21 -1.05 -16.50
N ARG A 270 21.15 -1.52 -15.67
CA ARG A 270 21.57 -2.92 -15.62
C ARG A 270 20.41 -3.88 -15.38
N LYS A 271 19.56 -3.60 -14.38
CA LYS A 271 18.40 -4.47 -14.09
C LYS A 271 17.34 -4.42 -15.20
N ALA A 272 17.14 -3.26 -15.83
CA ALA A 272 16.23 -3.13 -16.97
C ALA A 272 16.73 -3.92 -18.19
N GLU A 273 18.04 -3.89 -18.46
CA GLU A 273 18.68 -4.69 -19.51
C GLU A 273 18.59 -6.20 -19.22
N GLU A 274 18.85 -6.61 -17.98
CA GLU A 274 18.69 -8.00 -17.53
C GLU A 274 17.25 -8.50 -17.73
N GLN A 275 16.27 -7.70 -17.32
CA GLN A 275 14.86 -8.02 -17.51
C GLN A 275 14.49 -8.08 -18.99
N ALA A 276 14.95 -7.13 -19.80
CA ALA A 276 14.69 -7.11 -21.24
C ALA A 276 15.28 -8.35 -21.94
N ARG A 277 16.48 -8.78 -21.58
CA ARG A 277 17.09 -10.03 -22.10
C ARG A 277 16.24 -11.25 -21.75
N PHE A 278 15.78 -11.33 -20.50
CA PHE A 278 14.91 -12.42 -20.05
C PHE A 278 13.58 -12.45 -20.82
N ASP A 279 12.94 -11.30 -20.99
CA ASP A 279 11.68 -11.16 -21.73
C ASP A 279 11.84 -11.53 -23.21
N GLU A 280 12.96 -11.15 -23.83
CA GLU A 280 13.28 -11.51 -25.21
C GLU A 280 13.48 -13.02 -25.37
N GLU A 281 14.27 -13.65 -24.49
CA GLU A 281 14.51 -15.10 -24.52
C GLU A 281 13.20 -15.89 -24.35
N PHE A 282 12.35 -15.45 -23.42
CA PHE A 282 11.03 -16.03 -23.19
C PHE A 282 10.16 -15.96 -24.44
N GLU A 283 10.12 -14.80 -25.11
CA GLU A 283 9.35 -14.61 -26.34
C GLU A 283 9.89 -15.44 -27.51
N GLN A 284 11.22 -15.54 -27.66
CA GLN A 284 11.85 -16.42 -28.66
C GLN A 284 11.48 -17.88 -28.44
N ARG A 285 11.54 -18.36 -27.19
CA ARG A 285 11.15 -19.73 -26.82
C ARG A 285 9.67 -20.00 -27.11
N ARG A 286 8.79 -19.05 -26.79
CA ARG A 286 7.35 -19.12 -27.10
C ARG A 286 7.10 -19.24 -28.61
N LYS A 287 7.74 -18.39 -29.42
CA LYS A 287 7.66 -18.44 -30.90
C LYS A 287 8.20 -19.76 -31.46
N ALA A 288 9.28 -20.30 -30.90
CA ALA A 288 9.86 -21.56 -31.35
C ALA A 288 8.93 -22.75 -31.10
N VAL A 289 8.25 -22.79 -29.95
CA VAL A 289 7.23 -23.82 -29.64
C VAL A 289 6.06 -23.72 -30.62
N GLU A 290 5.54 -22.52 -30.86
CA GLU A 290 4.43 -22.30 -31.79
C GLU A 290 4.80 -22.72 -33.22
N ARG A 291 6.02 -22.39 -33.68
CA ARG A 291 6.54 -22.84 -34.99
C ARG A 291 6.63 -24.35 -35.08
N LYS A 292 7.10 -25.04 -34.02
CA LYS A 292 7.18 -26.51 -33.98
C LYS A 292 5.78 -27.12 -34.10
N LYS A 293 4.80 -26.59 -33.36
CA LYS A 293 3.38 -27.02 -33.43
C LYS A 293 2.83 -26.87 -34.85
N ARG A 294 2.98 -25.69 -35.46
CA ARG A 294 2.50 -25.41 -36.83
C ARG A 294 3.16 -26.30 -37.87
N ASN A 295 4.48 -26.54 -37.76
CA ASN A 295 5.16 -27.47 -38.66
C ASN A 295 4.65 -28.91 -38.47
N TYR A 296 4.47 -29.36 -37.23
CA TYR A 296 3.92 -30.69 -36.94
C TYR A 296 2.54 -30.89 -37.60
N GLU A 297 1.64 -29.90 -37.47
CA GLU A 297 0.31 -29.93 -38.08
C GLU A 297 0.35 -29.94 -39.62
N ARG A 298 1.38 -29.37 -40.24
CA ARG A 298 1.51 -29.27 -41.70
C ARG A 298 1.98 -30.58 -42.36
N TYR A 299 2.80 -31.38 -41.68
CA TYR A 299 3.48 -32.53 -42.31
C TYR A 299 2.88 -33.90 -42.00
N PHE A 300 2.08 -34.04 -40.94
CA PHE A 300 1.51 -35.35 -40.60
C PHE A 300 0.22 -35.63 -41.39
N LYS A 301 0.31 -36.63 -42.29
CA LYS A 301 -0.85 -37.28 -42.90
C LYS A 301 -1.67 -38.00 -41.81
N PRO A 302 -3.00 -38.13 -41.95
CA PRO A 302 -3.80 -38.91 -41.02
C PRO A 302 -3.25 -40.34 -40.92
N THR A 303 -3.07 -40.84 -39.70
CA THR A 303 -2.73 -42.26 -39.48
C THR A 303 -3.92 -43.14 -39.83
N HIS A 304 -5.15 -42.64 -39.62
CA HIS A 304 -6.40 -43.29 -39.98
C HIS A 304 -7.37 -42.29 -40.62
N GLU A 305 -8.10 -42.71 -41.65
CA GLU A 305 -9.13 -41.92 -42.33
C GLU A 305 -10.36 -42.80 -42.57
N LEU A 306 -11.48 -42.39 -42.00
CA LEU A 306 -12.80 -42.96 -42.23
C LEU A 306 -13.68 -41.94 -42.95
N ILE A 307 -14.31 -42.37 -44.04
CA ILE A 307 -15.18 -41.53 -44.86
C ILE A 307 -16.58 -42.13 -44.84
N PHE A 308 -17.55 -41.35 -44.36
CA PHE A 308 -18.96 -41.71 -44.34
C PHE A 308 -19.74 -40.93 -45.38
N ALA A 309 -20.83 -41.51 -45.88
CA ALA A 309 -21.82 -40.82 -46.70
C ALA A 309 -23.17 -40.81 -45.97
N GLY A 310 -23.96 -39.75 -46.15
CA GLY A 310 -25.35 -39.77 -45.70
C GLY A 310 -26.22 -40.66 -46.59
N LEU A 311 -27.24 -41.27 -45.99
CA LEU A 311 -28.13 -42.23 -46.67
C LEU A 311 -29.27 -41.55 -47.44
N GLN A 312 -29.65 -40.33 -47.05
CA GLN A 312 -30.72 -39.54 -47.69
C GLN A 312 -30.24 -38.18 -48.21
N THR A 313 -28.92 -38.01 -48.32
CA THR A 313 -28.28 -36.74 -48.65
C THR A 313 -27.64 -36.77 -50.03
N SER A 314 -27.13 -35.61 -50.47
CA SER A 314 -26.34 -35.53 -51.71
C SER A 314 -25.22 -36.56 -51.72
N GLN A 315 -25.11 -37.37 -52.78
CA GLN A 315 -24.03 -38.36 -52.90
C GLN A 315 -22.62 -37.73 -52.95
N ARG A 316 -22.54 -36.41 -53.19
CA ARG A 316 -21.29 -35.64 -53.23
C ARG A 316 -20.76 -35.25 -51.86
N THR A 317 -21.62 -35.14 -50.85
CA THR A 317 -21.19 -34.79 -49.49
C THR A 317 -20.67 -36.00 -48.74
N LYS A 318 -19.56 -35.83 -48.01
CA LYS A 318 -18.98 -36.84 -47.13
C LYS A 318 -18.73 -36.29 -45.74
N ILE A 319 -18.72 -37.18 -44.77
CA ILE A 319 -18.20 -36.91 -43.42
C ILE A 319 -16.81 -37.54 -43.34
N TYR A 320 -15.82 -36.74 -42.99
CA TYR A 320 -14.43 -37.15 -42.84
C TYR A 320 -14.09 -37.21 -41.36
N LEU A 321 -13.70 -38.39 -40.89
CA LEU A 321 -13.19 -38.64 -39.55
C LEU A 321 -11.73 -39.10 -39.68
N ARG A 322 -10.80 -38.30 -39.17
CA ARG A 322 -9.35 -38.50 -39.36
C ARG A 322 -8.61 -38.50 -38.04
N MET A 323 -7.77 -39.50 -37.81
CA MET A 323 -6.82 -39.48 -36.69
C MET A 323 -5.50 -38.89 -37.17
N CYS A 324 -5.13 -37.75 -36.60
CA CYS A 324 -3.79 -37.19 -36.69
C CYS A 324 -3.02 -37.54 -35.41
N PRO A 325 -1.69 -37.48 -35.39
CA PRO A 325 -0.92 -37.89 -34.21
C PRO A 325 -1.19 -37.07 -32.94
N SER A 326 -1.67 -35.82 -33.08
CA SER A 326 -1.91 -34.91 -31.97
C SER A 326 -3.38 -34.53 -31.75
N TYR A 327 -4.28 -34.95 -32.65
CA TYR A 327 -5.72 -34.71 -32.54
C TYR A 327 -6.51 -35.65 -33.47
N ILE A 328 -7.77 -35.89 -33.16
CA ILE A 328 -8.75 -36.45 -34.11
C ILE A 328 -9.54 -35.29 -34.70
N SER A 329 -9.89 -35.36 -35.99
CA SER A 329 -10.74 -34.35 -36.63
C SER A 329 -11.97 -34.93 -37.29
N LEU A 330 -13.10 -34.21 -37.17
CA LEU A 330 -14.39 -34.57 -37.74
C LEU A 330 -14.99 -33.37 -38.49
N HIS A 331 -15.34 -33.56 -39.77
CA HIS A 331 -15.97 -32.51 -40.56
C HIS A 331 -16.80 -33.04 -41.72
N VAL A 332 -17.63 -32.16 -42.27
CA VAL A 332 -18.49 -32.42 -43.45
C VAL A 332 -17.95 -31.64 -44.64
N PHE A 333 -17.80 -32.29 -45.79
CA PHE A 333 -17.36 -31.63 -47.02
C PHE A 333 -17.92 -32.30 -48.30
N PRO A 334 -18.43 -31.54 -49.28
CA PRO A 334 -18.79 -30.10 -49.19
C PRO A 334 -19.84 -29.83 -48.10
N TYR A 335 -20.03 -28.58 -47.70
CA TYR A 335 -20.96 -28.28 -46.59
C TYR A 335 -22.41 -28.67 -46.94
N GLU A 336 -23.05 -29.38 -46.02
CA GLU A 336 -24.46 -29.73 -46.08
C GLU A 336 -25.07 -29.62 -44.68
N HIS A 337 -26.17 -28.88 -44.57
CA HIS A 337 -26.73 -28.47 -43.29
C HIS A 337 -27.11 -29.67 -42.40
N GLU A 338 -27.76 -30.69 -42.96
CA GLU A 338 -28.24 -31.84 -42.17
C GLU A 338 -27.09 -32.65 -41.56
N LEU A 339 -26.08 -32.98 -42.37
CA LEU A 339 -24.89 -33.70 -41.91
C LEU A 339 -24.04 -32.83 -40.97
N ALA A 340 -23.95 -31.52 -41.21
CA ALA A 340 -23.23 -30.61 -40.34
C ALA A 340 -23.89 -30.51 -38.95
N THR A 341 -25.22 -30.53 -38.90
CA THR A 341 -25.99 -30.54 -37.64
C THR A 341 -25.74 -31.83 -36.88
N LEU A 342 -25.78 -32.98 -37.57
CA LEU A 342 -25.46 -34.28 -36.98
C LEU A 342 -24.03 -34.30 -36.40
N VAL A 343 -23.04 -33.88 -37.19
CA VAL A 343 -21.64 -33.84 -36.76
C VAL A 343 -21.43 -32.90 -35.59
N THR A 344 -22.10 -31.75 -35.57
CA THR A 344 -22.02 -30.78 -34.47
C THR A 344 -22.59 -31.33 -33.18
N ALA A 345 -23.77 -31.98 -33.24
CA ALA A 345 -24.36 -32.62 -32.07
C ALA A 345 -23.46 -33.73 -31.52
N LEU A 346 -22.91 -34.57 -32.39
CA LEU A 346 -21.96 -35.62 -32.02
C LEU A 346 -20.69 -35.06 -31.37
N ALA A 347 -20.13 -34.01 -31.96
CA ALA A 347 -18.90 -33.39 -31.45
C ALA A 347 -19.11 -32.76 -30.07
N HIS A 348 -20.26 -32.13 -29.83
CA HIS A 348 -20.60 -31.59 -28.50
C HIS A 348 -20.73 -32.68 -27.43
N ASP A 349 -21.37 -33.81 -27.75
CA ASP A 349 -21.62 -34.90 -26.81
C ASP A 349 -20.32 -35.52 -26.25
N VAL A 350 -19.26 -35.57 -27.06
CA VAL A 350 -17.96 -36.12 -26.67
C VAL A 350 -16.90 -35.05 -26.35
N GLY A 351 -17.29 -33.78 -26.22
CA GLY A 351 -16.41 -32.69 -25.80
C GLY A 351 -15.39 -32.22 -26.84
N GLY A 352 -15.77 -32.14 -28.12
CA GLY A 352 -14.93 -31.62 -29.19
C GLY A 352 -14.84 -30.10 -29.24
N ASP A 353 -13.71 -29.59 -29.74
CA ASP A 353 -13.45 -28.17 -29.96
C ASP A 353 -13.57 -27.80 -31.44
N PHE A 354 -14.37 -26.77 -31.77
CA PHE A 354 -14.52 -26.34 -33.16
C PHE A 354 -13.42 -25.37 -33.58
N ASN A 355 -12.57 -25.79 -34.53
CA ASN A 355 -11.53 -24.95 -35.12
C ASN A 355 -12.11 -24.10 -36.27
N LYS A 356 -12.28 -22.80 -36.00
CA LYS A 356 -12.86 -21.83 -36.95
C LYS A 356 -12.04 -21.67 -38.23
N SER A 357 -10.71 -21.82 -38.17
CA SER A 357 -9.83 -21.63 -39.33
C SER A 357 -9.93 -22.78 -40.32
N SER A 358 -9.94 -24.03 -39.82
CA SER A 358 -10.00 -25.23 -40.65
C SER A 358 -11.42 -25.78 -40.83
N LYS A 359 -12.44 -25.14 -40.24
CA LYS A 359 -13.86 -25.52 -40.30
C LYS A 359 -14.13 -26.99 -39.97
N ARG A 360 -13.49 -27.48 -38.90
CA ARG A 360 -13.58 -28.87 -38.43
C ARG A 360 -13.61 -28.93 -36.92
N TRP A 361 -14.22 -29.98 -36.39
CA TRP A 361 -14.14 -30.33 -34.98
C TRP A 361 -12.85 -31.08 -34.71
N GLU A 362 -12.20 -30.78 -33.59
CA GLU A 362 -10.94 -31.37 -33.15
C GLU A 362 -11.10 -31.98 -31.75
N PHE A 363 -10.47 -33.13 -31.51
CA PHE A 363 -10.54 -33.88 -30.25
C PHE A 363 -9.14 -34.32 -29.84
N VAL A 364 -8.89 -34.47 -28.53
CA VAL A 364 -7.62 -35.02 -28.02
C VAL A 364 -7.48 -36.48 -28.44
N THR A 365 -6.29 -36.89 -28.88
CA THR A 365 -5.99 -38.29 -29.23
C THR A 365 -5.99 -39.18 -27.99
N GLY A 366 -6.86 -40.19 -27.97
CA GLY A 366 -6.95 -41.23 -26.93
C GLY A 366 -7.50 -42.53 -27.52
N GLY A 367 -7.11 -43.68 -26.96
CA GLY A 367 -7.17 -45.02 -27.57
C GLY A 367 -8.51 -45.50 -28.13
N ASP A 368 -9.64 -44.88 -27.75
CA ASP A 368 -10.98 -45.29 -28.22
C ASP A 368 -11.79 -44.17 -28.89
N MET A 369 -11.29 -42.92 -28.93
CA MET A 369 -12.10 -41.77 -29.38
C MET A 369 -12.46 -41.84 -30.87
N LEU A 370 -11.53 -42.31 -31.70
CA LEU A 370 -11.79 -42.52 -33.13
C LEU A 370 -12.91 -43.55 -33.34
N LEU A 371 -12.86 -44.64 -32.57
CA LEU A 371 -13.82 -45.73 -32.65
C LEU A 371 -15.19 -45.31 -32.11
N ALA A 372 -15.22 -44.55 -31.02
CA ALA A 372 -16.45 -44.01 -30.45
C ALA A 372 -17.18 -43.09 -31.43
N LEU A 373 -16.47 -42.13 -32.04
CA LEU A 373 -17.04 -41.25 -33.06
C LEU A 373 -17.53 -42.02 -34.29
N ALA A 374 -16.76 -43.00 -34.76
CA ALA A 374 -17.16 -43.86 -35.87
C ALA A 374 -18.42 -44.67 -35.56
N ARG A 375 -18.53 -45.22 -34.35
CA ARG A 375 -19.71 -45.96 -33.88
C ARG A 375 -20.93 -45.05 -33.79
N SER A 376 -20.82 -43.85 -33.22
CA SER A 376 -21.95 -42.93 -33.13
C SER A 376 -22.45 -42.48 -34.50
N LEU A 377 -21.54 -42.31 -35.48
CA LEU A 377 -21.91 -42.03 -36.87
C LEU A 377 -22.73 -43.17 -37.49
N LEU A 378 -22.30 -44.43 -37.31
CA LEU A 378 -23.04 -45.60 -37.79
C LEU A 378 -24.38 -45.78 -37.08
N ALA A 379 -24.40 -45.61 -35.74
CA ALA A 379 -25.58 -45.76 -34.90
C ALA A 379 -26.68 -44.72 -35.21
N SER A 380 -26.31 -43.56 -35.76
CA SER A 380 -27.28 -42.53 -36.16
C SER A 380 -28.30 -43.00 -37.20
N ARG A 381 -28.03 -44.11 -37.92
CA ARG A 381 -28.80 -44.62 -39.08
C ARG A 381 -28.99 -43.59 -40.20
N ARG A 382 -28.24 -42.49 -40.16
CA ARG A 382 -28.23 -41.45 -41.21
C ARG A 382 -26.99 -41.53 -42.08
N THR A 383 -25.97 -42.27 -41.64
CA THR A 383 -24.69 -42.38 -42.33
C THR A 383 -24.28 -43.83 -42.55
N THR A 384 -23.42 -44.06 -43.54
CA THR A 384 -22.80 -45.35 -43.83
C THR A 384 -21.31 -45.16 -44.13
N LEU A 385 -20.48 -46.08 -43.66
CA LEU A 385 -19.05 -46.08 -43.93
C LEU A 385 -18.81 -46.44 -45.42
N ARG A 386 -18.09 -45.58 -46.14
CA ARG A 386 -17.79 -45.76 -47.57
C ARG A 386 -16.35 -46.14 -47.83
N GLN A 387 -15.43 -45.60 -47.05
CA GLN A 387 -14.01 -45.86 -47.21
C GLN A 387 -13.32 -45.80 -45.86
N ALA A 388 -12.40 -46.73 -45.64
CA ALA A 388 -11.50 -46.73 -44.50
C ALA A 388 -10.07 -46.89 -45.02
N LYS A 389 -9.15 -46.09 -44.47
CA LYS A 389 -7.72 -46.17 -44.74
C LYS A 389 -6.96 -46.08 -43.42
N ALA A 390 -5.87 -46.82 -43.31
CA ALA A 390 -4.88 -46.65 -42.26
C ALA A 390 -3.49 -46.64 -42.87
N ALA A 391 -2.54 -46.00 -42.17
CA ALA A 391 -1.14 -46.04 -42.54
C ALA A 391 -0.56 -47.47 -42.45
N ASN A 392 -1.08 -48.29 -41.56
CA ASN A 392 -0.72 -49.70 -41.38
C ASN A 392 -1.90 -50.63 -41.72
N PRO A 393 -1.78 -51.52 -42.72
CA PRO A 393 -2.86 -52.43 -43.13
C PRO A 393 -3.40 -53.36 -42.02
N SER A 394 -2.57 -53.79 -41.06
CA SER A 394 -3.03 -54.67 -39.97
C SER A 394 -3.93 -53.93 -38.98
N GLU A 395 -3.69 -52.64 -38.76
CA GLU A 395 -4.53 -51.77 -37.91
C GLU A 395 -5.88 -51.48 -38.58
N LEU A 396 -5.90 -51.37 -39.92
CA LEU A 396 -7.14 -51.21 -40.68
C LEU A 396 -8.08 -52.41 -40.50
N GLN A 397 -7.55 -53.63 -40.57
CA GLN A 397 -8.36 -54.84 -40.40
C GLN A 397 -8.94 -54.91 -38.99
N GLY A 398 -8.13 -54.68 -37.95
CA GLY A 398 -8.60 -54.65 -36.57
C GLY A 398 -9.69 -53.59 -36.32
N LEU A 399 -9.55 -52.40 -36.93
CA LEU A 399 -10.55 -51.34 -36.87
C LEU A 399 -11.87 -51.75 -37.54
N ILE A 400 -11.80 -52.36 -38.73
CA ILE A 400 -12.99 -52.84 -39.46
C ILE A 400 -13.69 -53.95 -38.68
N ASP A 401 -12.94 -54.88 -38.10
CA ASP A 401 -13.49 -55.99 -37.30
C ASP A 401 -14.23 -55.44 -36.06
N GLN A 402 -13.67 -54.44 -35.38
CA GLN A 402 -14.29 -53.77 -34.22
C GLN A 402 -15.53 -52.92 -34.55
N LEU A 403 -15.64 -52.44 -35.80
CA LEU A 403 -16.82 -51.74 -36.30
C LEU A 403 -17.90 -52.73 -36.81
N SER A 404 -17.50 -53.91 -37.27
CA SER A 404 -18.38 -54.94 -37.83
C SER A 404 -18.99 -55.85 -36.76
N SER A 405 -18.27 -56.11 -35.66
CA SER A 405 -18.71 -56.98 -34.55
C SER A 405 -19.93 -56.48 -33.74
N LEU A 406 -20.50 -55.34 -34.13
CA LEU A 406 -21.67 -54.71 -33.51
C LEU A 406 -22.88 -54.62 -34.47
N HIS A 407 -22.83 -55.26 -35.64
CA HIS A 407 -24.02 -55.51 -36.48
C HIS A 407 -24.69 -56.85 -36.11
N LEU A 408 -25.16 -56.95 -34.86
CA LEU A 408 -26.24 -57.86 -34.45
C LEU A 408 -27.41 -57.01 -33.95
#